data_AF-A0ABC8UU68-F1
#
_entry.id   AF-A0ABC8UU68-F1
#
_cell.length_a   1.000
_cell.length_b   1.000
_cell.length_c   1.000
_cell.angle_alpha   90.00
_cell.angle_beta   90.00
_cell.angle_gamma   90.00
#
_symmetry.space_group_name_H-M   'P 1'
#
loop_
_entity.id
_entity.type
_entity.pdbx_description
1 polymer ?
#
loop_
_entity_poly.entity_id
_entity_poly.type
_entity_poly.pdbx_seq_one_letter_code
_entity_poly.pdbx_strand_id
1 'polypeptide(L)' 'RVSKMCFLFAEAINKTDEESDILHRQLLDREIDLTAFVQKYKKVRNAYHRRALTHLAAKTSLNN' A
#
# COMPACT_ATOMS: atom_id res chain seq x y z
N ARG A 1 14.19 15.19 -10.77
CA ARG A 1 14.42 13.79 -10.31
C ARG A 1 13.63 13.47 -9.03
N VAL A 2 13.67 14.32 -8.00
CA VAL A 2 12.94 14.13 -6.73
C VAL A 2 11.42 14.17 -6.88
N SER A 3 10.83 15.13 -7.61
CA SER A 3 9.37 15.18 -7.81
C SER A 3 8.80 13.95 -8.51
N LYS A 4 9.56 13.32 -9.41
CA LYS A 4 9.16 12.08 -10.08
C LYS A 4 9.17 10.90 -9.09
N MET A 5 10.13 10.86 -8.17
CA MET A 5 10.20 9.84 -7.11
C MET A 5 9.01 9.95 -6.15
N CYS A 6 8.67 11.15 -5.70
CA CYS A 6 7.53 11.37 -4.80
C CYS A 6 6.20 11.01 -5.48
N PHE A 7 6.03 11.34 -6.77
CA PHE A 7 4.84 11.00 -7.54
C PHE A 7 4.65 9.49 -7.69
N LEU A 8 5.69 8.76 -8.13
CA LEU A 8 5.64 7.30 -8.24
C LEU A 8 5.37 6.62 -6.89
N PHE A 9 5.82 7.22 -5.79
CA PHE A 9 5.53 6.75 -4.45
C PHE A 9 4.08 6.91 -4.04
N ALA A 10 3.49 8.09 -4.31
CA ALA A 10 2.07 8.34 -4.06
C ALA A 10 1.19 7.40 -4.89
N GLU A 11 1.54 7.18 -6.16
CA GLU A 11 0.84 6.23 -7.04
C GLU A 11 0.91 4.79 -6.50
N ALA A 12 2.08 4.34 -6.04
CA ALA A 12 2.25 3.01 -5.46
C ALA A 12 1.52 2.81 -4.11
N ILE A 13 1.32 3.90 -3.35
CA ILE A 13 0.54 3.92 -2.12
C ILE A 13 -0.96 3.81 -2.45
N ASN A 14 -1.47 4.63 -3.38
CA ASN A 14 -2.86 4.57 -3.83
C ASN A 14 -3.25 3.18 -4.35
N LYS A 15 -2.36 2.57 -5.15
CA LYS A 15 -2.59 1.22 -5.68
C LYS A 15 -2.74 0.16 -4.58
N THR A 16 -2.02 0.30 -3.46
CA THR A 16 -2.19 -0.61 -2.32
C THR A 16 -3.49 -0.39 -1.54
N ASP A 17 -4.03 0.82 -1.55
CA ASP A 17 -5.36 1.07 -0.97
C ASP A 17 -6.46 0.51 -1.88
N GLU A 18 -6.35 0.68 -3.19
CA GLU A 18 -7.27 0.05 -4.16
C GLU A 18 -7.27 -1.48 -4.04
N GLU A 19 -6.09 -2.13 -3.95
CA GLU A 19 -5.99 -3.58 -3.71
C GLU A 19 -6.61 -3.99 -2.37
N SER A 20 -6.49 -3.15 -1.33
CA SER A 20 -7.09 -3.40 -0.01
C SER A 20 -8.62 -3.39 -0.07
N ASP A 21 -9.19 -2.49 -0.85
CA ASP A 21 -10.63 -2.36 -1.06
C ASP A 21 -11.19 -3.50 -1.92
N ILE A 22 -10.45 -3.94 -2.93
CA ILE A 22 -10.80 -5.12 -3.73
C ILE A 22 -10.87 -6.35 -2.82
N LEU A 23 -9.84 -6.61 -2.01
CA LEU A 23 -9.82 -7.75 -1.09
C LEU A 23 -11.00 -7.73 -0.11
N HIS A 24 -11.41 -6.55 0.37
CA HIS A 24 -12.60 -6.42 1.21
C HIS A 24 -13.87 -6.82 0.47
N ARG A 25 -14.06 -6.32 -0.76
CA ARG A 25 -15.24 -6.70 -1.56
C ARG A 25 -15.26 -8.20 -1.83
N GLN A 26 -14.14 -8.79 -2.23
CA GLN A 26 -14.04 -10.23 -2.46
C GLN A 26 -14.42 -11.07 -1.22
N LEU A 27 -14.09 -10.60 -0.01
CA LEU A 27 -14.50 -11.28 1.23
C LEU A 27 -16.02 -11.14 1.45
N LEU A 28 -16.58 -9.94 1.26
CA LEU A 28 -18.02 -9.68 1.44
C LEU A 28 -18.87 -10.44 0.42
N ASP A 29 -18.39 -10.52 -0.82
CA ASP A 29 -19.01 -11.25 -1.93
C ASP A 29 -18.75 -12.77 -1.85
N ARG A 30 -18.01 -13.22 -0.81
CA ARG A 30 -17.64 -14.62 -0.56
C ARG A 30 -16.81 -15.28 -1.67
N GLU A 31 -16.14 -14.48 -2.50
CA GLU A 31 -15.18 -14.95 -3.50
C GLU A 31 -13.89 -15.50 -2.87
N ILE A 32 -13.55 -15.04 -1.67
CA ILE A 32 -12.42 -15.54 -0.89
C ILE A 32 -12.85 -15.86 0.54
N ASP A 33 -12.21 -16.87 1.14
CA ASP A 33 -12.38 -17.15 2.55
C ASP A 33 -11.59 -16.18 3.45
N LEU A 34 -11.91 -16.20 4.75
CA LEU A 34 -11.29 -15.33 5.74
C LEU A 34 -9.78 -15.55 5.86
N THR A 35 -9.30 -16.79 5.70
CA THR A 35 -7.87 -17.12 5.80
C THR A 35 -7.11 -16.50 4.62
N ALA A 36 -7.61 -16.67 3.41
CA ALA A 36 -7.07 -16.10 2.19
C ALA A 36 -7.09 -14.56 2.25
N PHE A 37 -8.19 -13.96 2.76
CA PHE A 37 -8.27 -12.53 2.99
C PHE A 37 -7.18 -12.05 3.95
N VAL A 38 -7.07 -12.64 5.15
CA VAL A 38 -6.09 -12.20 6.16
C VAL A 38 -4.66 -12.32 5.63
N GLN A 39 -4.33 -13.40 4.92
CA GLN A 39 -3.00 -13.57 4.34
C GLN A 39 -2.69 -12.54 3.25
N LYS A 40 -3.62 -12.31 2.32
CA LYS A 40 -3.44 -11.34 1.22
C LYS A 40 -3.42 -9.90 1.74
N TYR A 41 -4.35 -9.54 2.62
CA TYR A 41 -4.46 -8.21 3.19
C TYR A 41 -3.21 -7.82 3.99
N LYS A 42 -2.65 -8.74 4.80
CA LYS A 42 -1.38 -8.51 5.51
C LYS A 42 -0.22 -8.18 4.57
N LYS A 43 -0.13 -8.86 3.42
CA LYS A 43 0.93 -8.57 2.43
C LYS A 43 0.79 -7.17 1.85
N VAL A 44 -0.43 -6.78 1.47
CA VAL A 44 -0.72 -5.45 0.93
C VAL A 44 -0.41 -4.35 1.96
N ARG A 45 -0.84 -4.51 3.22
CA ARG A 45 -0.57 -3.53 4.28
C ARG A 45 0.90 -3.42 4.65
N ASN A 46 1.64 -4.53 4.68
CA ASN A 46 3.09 -4.47 4.87
C ASN A 46 3.80 -3.68 3.76
N ALA A 47 3.38 -3.86 2.50
CA ALA A 47 3.93 -3.11 1.37
C ALA A 47 3.61 -1.61 1.49
N TYR A 48 2.37 -1.26 1.85
CA TYR A 48 1.96 0.12 2.12
C TYR A 48 2.84 0.75 3.20
N HIS A 49 2.98 0.12 4.37
CA HIS A 49 3.72 0.71 5.49
C HIS A 49 5.20 0.89 5.18
N ARG A 50 5.83 -0.11 4.54
CA ARG A 50 7.23 -0.01 4.11
C ARG A 50 7.42 1.16 3.14
N ARG A 51 6.47 1.35 2.22
CA ARG A 51 6.49 2.45 1.28
C ARG A 51 6.29 3.80 1.99
N ALA A 52 5.27 3.94 2.82
CA ALA A 52 5.00 5.17 3.57
C ALA A 52 6.22 5.60 4.41
N LEU A 53 6.88 4.66 5.09
CA LEU A 53 8.11 4.93 5.86
C LEU A 53 9.28 5.36 4.97
N THR A 54 9.45 4.71 3.81
CA THR A 54 10.51 5.10 2.85
C THR A 54 10.29 6.50 2.30
N HIS A 55 9.04 6.85 1.98
CA HIS A 55 8.66 8.19 1.53
C HIS A 55 8.91 9.23 2.63
N LEU A 56 8.52 8.92 3.87
CA LEU A 56 8.77 9.79 5.01
C LEU A 56 10.27 10.03 5.21
N ALA A 57 11.09 8.97 5.22
CA ALA A 57 12.53 9.06 5.36
C ALA A 57 13.18 9.91 4.25
N ALA A 58 12.77 9.71 2.99
CA ALA A 58 13.25 10.51 1.87
C ALA A 58 12.90 12.00 2.03
N LYS A 59 11.67 12.32 2.45
CA LYS A 59 11.27 13.71 2.73
C LYS A 59 12.08 14.33 3.85
N THR A 60 12.34 13.59 4.94
CA THR A 60 13.12 14.11 6.07
C THR A 60 14.59 14.30 5.72
N SER A 61 15.19 13.41 4.93
CA SER A 61 16.59 13.55 4.47
C SER A 61 16.81 14.70 3.50
N LEU A 62 15.76 15.20 2.83
CA LEU A 62 15.84 16.37 1.95
C LEU A 62 15.72 17.70 2.71
N ASN A 63 15.24 17.67 3.96
CA ASN A 63 15.06 18.85 4.80
C ASN A 63 16.19 19.05 5.82
N ASN A 64 17.21 18.17 5.82
CA ASN A 64 18.41 18.24 6.65
C ASN A 64 19.63 18.69 5.85
#